data_AF-A0A418VUH4-F1
#
_entry.id   AF-A0A418VUH4-F1
#
_cell.length_a   1.000
_cell.length_b   1.000
_cell.length_c   1.000
_cell.angle_alpha   90.00
_cell.angle_beta   90.00
_cell.angle_gamma   90.00
#
_symmetry.space_group_name_H-M   'P 1'
#
loop_
_entity.id
_entity.type
_entity.pdbx_description
1 polymer ?
#
loop_
_entity_poly.entity_id
_entity_poly.type
_entity_poly.pdbx_seq_one_letter_code
_entity_poly.pdbx_strand_id
1 'polypeptide(L)'
;MNTRPTGKGEQGFTIVEALVAFTILAVLGVALFQSLGTSAAMSRQGARRENALMLARSLLESVGLREVAALGRFEGEAKGRLRWRRQVTLAEPVPEGARVELRRIEIDVLAPAPDDSVLASVVTIRLYASSWQEP
;
A
#
# COMPACT_ATOMS: atom_id res chain seq x y z
N MET A 1 -39.31 39.56 -63.13
CA MET A 1 -38.16 38.63 -63.12
C MET A 1 -37.39 38.88 -61.83
N ASN A 2 -37.48 37.95 -60.88
CA ASN A 2 -37.02 38.10 -59.49
C ASN A 2 -35.48 38.08 -59.38
N THR A 3 -34.89 39.05 -58.68
CA THR A 3 -33.50 38.97 -58.19
C THR A 3 -33.50 38.44 -56.76
N ARG A 4 -32.98 37.22 -56.56
CA ARG A 4 -32.83 36.58 -55.24
C ARG A 4 -31.75 37.30 -54.42
N PRO A 5 -31.96 37.56 -53.12
CA PRO A 5 -30.91 38.07 -52.25
C PRO A 5 -29.85 36.98 -52.04
N THR A 6 -28.59 37.31 -52.28
CA THR A 6 -27.44 36.46 -51.96
C THR A 6 -27.20 36.52 -50.46
N GLY A 7 -27.35 35.38 -49.78
CA GLY A 7 -27.10 35.26 -48.35
C GLY A 7 -25.67 35.66 -48.01
N LYS A 8 -25.52 36.77 -47.29
CA LYS A 8 -24.29 37.12 -46.57
C LYS A 8 -24.37 36.47 -45.19
N GLY A 9 -23.67 35.36 -45.02
CA GLY A 9 -23.45 34.74 -43.72
C GLY A 9 -22.39 33.66 -43.85
N GLU A 10 -21.65 33.38 -42.77
CA GLU A 10 -20.75 32.21 -42.62
C GLU A 10 -19.26 32.34 -42.97
N GLN A 11 -18.62 33.52 -42.89
CA GLN A 11 -17.14 33.57 -43.04
C GLN A 11 -16.37 34.39 -41.97
N GLY A 12 -17.01 34.74 -40.85
CA GLY A 12 -16.40 35.62 -39.83
C GLY A 12 -15.84 34.97 -38.57
N PHE A 13 -16.08 33.67 -38.31
CA PHE A 13 -15.87 33.07 -36.99
C PHE A 13 -14.78 31.97 -36.90
N THR A 14 -14.22 31.54 -38.02
CA THR A 14 -13.35 30.34 -38.08
C THR A 14 -12.07 30.45 -37.23
N ILE A 15 -11.47 31.64 -37.10
CA ILE A 15 -10.25 31.82 -36.30
C ILE A 15 -10.55 31.69 -34.80
N VAL A 16 -11.60 32.36 -34.32
CA VAL A 16 -12.01 32.29 -32.91
C VAL A 16 -12.44 30.87 -32.58
N GLU A 17 -13.15 30.20 -33.48
CA GLU A 17 -13.54 28.79 -33.33
C GLU A 17 -12.34 27.86 -33.20
N ALA A 18 -11.32 28.00 -34.05
CA ALA A 18 -10.10 27.21 -33.95
C ALA A 18 -9.33 27.46 -32.64
N LEU A 19 -9.27 28.72 -32.19
CA LEU A 19 -8.64 29.08 -30.91
C LEU A 19 -9.41 28.52 -29.71
N VAL A 20 -10.75 28.59 -29.74
CA VAL A 20 -11.61 28.02 -28.69
C VAL A 20 -11.47 26.50 -28.68
N ALA A 21 -11.53 25.84 -29.84
CA ALA A 21 -11.33 24.40 -29.95
C ALA A 21 -9.95 23.97 -29.45
N PHE A 22 -8.89 24.72 -29.79
CA PHE A 22 -7.55 24.48 -29.30
C PHE A 22 -7.44 24.67 -27.78
N THR A 23 -8.10 25.70 -27.24
CA THR A 23 -8.13 25.95 -25.80
C THR A 23 -8.85 24.83 -25.05
N ILE A 24 -9.99 24.37 -25.57
CA ILE A 24 -10.71 23.22 -25.02
C ILE A 24 -9.83 21.97 -25.09
N LEU A 25 -9.19 21.71 -26.23
CA LEU A 25 -8.26 20.59 -26.39
C LEU A 25 -7.10 20.66 -25.39
N ALA A 26 -6.52 21.83 -25.19
CA ALA A 26 -5.44 22.03 -24.24
C ALA A 26 -5.90 21.75 -22.79
N VAL A 27 -7.08 22.24 -22.40
CA VAL A 27 -7.66 21.98 -21.07
C VAL A 27 -7.94 20.49 -20.87
N LEU A 28 -8.54 19.83 -21.87
CA LEU A 28 -8.78 18.39 -21.81
C LEU A 28 -7.47 17.60 -21.74
N GLY A 29 -6.45 18.00 -22.50
CA GLY A 29 -5.11 17.41 -22.45
C GLY A 29 -4.50 17.51 -21.06
N VAL A 30 -4.58 18.67 -20.42
CA VAL A 30 -4.11 18.87 -19.03
C VAL A 30 -4.84 17.94 -18.06
N ALA A 31 -6.16 17.81 -18.17
CA ALA A 31 -6.94 16.91 -17.32
C ALA A 31 -6.53 15.44 -17.52
N LEU A 32 -6.29 15.02 -18.77
CA LEU A 32 -5.82 13.67 -19.08
C LEU A 32 -4.44 13.39 -18.47
N PHE A 33 -3.48 14.31 -18.61
CA PHE A 33 -2.15 14.12 -18.03
C PHE A 33 -2.18 14.07 -16.49
N GLN A 34 -3.03 14.86 -15.84
CA GLN A 34 -3.22 14.79 -14.39
C GLN A 34 -3.78 13.42 -13.95
N SER A 35 -4.77 12.91 -14.68
CA SER A 35 -5.34 11.59 -14.42
C SER A 35 -4.28 10.49 -14.55
N LEU A 36 -3.51 10.49 -15.64
CA LEU A 36 -2.42 9.53 -15.86
C LEU A 36 -1.34 9.61 -14.78
N GLY A 37 -0.94 10.82 -14.39
CA GLY A 37 0.04 11.04 -13.33
C GLY A 37 -0.43 10.48 -11.98
N THR A 38 -1.71 10.71 -11.66
CA THR A 38 -2.34 10.20 -10.44
C THR A 38 -2.41 8.67 -10.46
N SER A 39 -2.87 8.07 -11.55
CA SER A 39 -2.94 6.61 -11.70
C SER A 39 -1.56 5.96 -11.56
N ALA A 40 -0.52 6.54 -12.18
CA ALA A 40 0.85 6.03 -12.06
C ALA A 40 1.37 6.13 -10.61
N ALA A 41 1.08 7.22 -9.91
CA ALA A 41 1.46 7.38 -8.51
C ALA A 41 0.74 6.36 -7.60
N MET A 42 -0.57 6.17 -7.81
CA MET A 42 -1.38 5.18 -7.07
C MET A 42 -0.87 3.76 -7.32
N SER A 43 -0.56 3.40 -8.57
CA SER A 43 -0.01 2.09 -8.93
C SER A 43 1.33 1.82 -8.21
N ARG A 44 2.26 2.78 -8.23
CA ARG A 44 3.54 2.67 -7.50
C ARG A 44 3.34 2.50 -6.00
N GLN A 45 2.42 3.23 -5.40
CA GLN A 45 2.11 3.11 -3.98
C GLN A 45 1.48 1.74 -3.64
N GLY A 46 0.64 1.21 -4.53
CA GLY A 46 0.08 -0.13 -4.43
C GLY A 46 1.16 -1.21 -4.43
N ALA A 47 2.04 -1.19 -5.44
CA ALA A 47 3.16 -2.13 -5.54
C ALA A 47 4.08 -2.10 -4.31
N ARG A 48 4.33 -0.91 -3.75
CA ARG A 48 5.14 -0.77 -2.52
C ARG A 48 4.47 -1.44 -1.30
N ARG A 49 3.14 -1.31 -1.16
CA ARG A 49 2.38 -1.97 -0.08
C ARG A 49 2.28 -3.48 -0.26
N GLU A 50 2.08 -3.94 -1.50
CA GLU A 50 2.05 -5.36 -1.82
C GLU A 50 3.37 -6.05 -1.47
N ASN A 51 4.50 -5.45 -1.87
CA ASN A 51 5.83 -5.93 -1.49
C ASN A 51 6.03 -5.96 0.04
N ALA A 52 5.57 -4.93 0.75
CA ALA A 52 5.64 -4.89 2.21
C ALA A 52 4.78 -5.99 2.88
N LEU A 53 3.58 -6.25 2.35
CA LEU A 53 2.69 -7.33 2.82
C LEU A 53 3.30 -8.72 2.55
N MET A 54 3.88 -8.93 1.38
CA MET A 54 4.59 -10.18 1.07
C MET A 54 5.77 -10.41 2.02
N LEU A 55 6.54 -9.36 2.31
CA LEU A 55 7.62 -9.44 3.30
C LEU A 55 7.09 -9.76 4.70
N ALA A 56 6.02 -9.09 5.16
CA ALA A 56 5.42 -9.35 6.46
C ALA A 56 4.94 -10.81 6.59
N ARG A 57 4.32 -11.35 5.53
CA ARG A 57 3.87 -12.75 5.46
C ARG A 57 5.05 -13.72 5.47
N SER A 58 6.08 -13.46 4.68
CA SER A 58 7.30 -14.30 4.66
C SER A 58 8.00 -14.31 6.03
N LEU A 59 8.09 -13.16 6.70
CA LEU A 59 8.61 -13.06 8.06
C LEU A 59 7.72 -13.86 9.03
N LEU A 60 6.40 -13.80 8.89
CA LEU A 60 5.49 -14.55 9.73
C LEU A 60 5.63 -16.06 9.54
N GLU A 61 5.70 -16.51 8.30
CA GLU A 61 5.91 -17.92 7.95
C GLU A 61 7.26 -18.44 8.45
N SER A 62 8.28 -17.57 8.52
CA SER A 62 9.58 -17.92 9.09
C SER A 62 9.56 -18.17 10.60
N VAL A 63 8.59 -17.59 11.32
CA VAL A 63 8.43 -17.79 12.77
C VAL A 63 8.06 -19.24 13.03
N GLY A 64 8.81 -19.94 13.89
CA GLY A 64 8.53 -21.33 14.25
C GLY A 64 9.14 -22.39 13.33
N LEU A 65 9.78 -22.01 12.20
CA LEU A 65 10.48 -22.98 11.33
C LEU A 65 11.84 -23.45 11.88
N ARG A 66 12.46 -22.68 12.79
CA ARG A 66 13.78 -23.01 13.37
C ARG A 66 13.79 -23.16 14.88
N GLU A 67 13.03 -22.32 15.60
CA GLU A 67 12.91 -22.34 17.07
C GLU A 67 11.52 -21.86 17.48
N VAL A 68 11.07 -22.26 18.68
CA VAL A 68 9.86 -21.71 19.32
C VAL A 68 9.98 -20.18 19.34
N ALA A 69 8.93 -19.48 18.91
CA ALA A 69 8.95 -18.03 18.76
C ALA A 69 9.25 -17.32 20.08
N ALA A 70 10.51 -16.99 20.34
CA ALA A 70 10.95 -16.36 21.57
C ALA A 70 10.18 -15.06 21.82
N LEU A 71 9.78 -14.84 23.08
CA LEU A 71 9.15 -13.60 23.50
C LEU A 71 10.10 -12.42 23.31
N GLY A 72 9.53 -11.24 23.04
CA GLY A 72 10.28 -9.99 22.92
C GLY A 72 10.20 -9.34 21.56
N ARG A 73 11.08 -8.37 21.35
CA ARG A 73 11.14 -7.51 20.17
C ARG A 73 12.34 -7.84 19.31
N PHE A 74 12.12 -7.92 18.01
CA PHE A 74 13.15 -8.16 17.00
C PHE A 74 12.98 -7.16 15.88
N GLU A 75 14.06 -6.75 15.26
CA GLU A 75 14.03 -5.81 14.15
C GLU A 75 15.17 -6.09 13.18
N GLY A 76 15.02 -5.60 11.96
CA GLY A 76 16.01 -5.76 10.92
C GLY A 76 15.65 -5.03 9.65
N GLU A 77 16.45 -5.26 8.63
CA GLU A 77 16.26 -4.71 7.29
C GLU A 77 16.18 -5.86 6.28
N ALA A 78 15.29 -5.73 5.32
CA ALA A 78 15.13 -6.66 4.21
C ALA A 78 15.66 -6.04 2.91
N LYS A 79 15.71 -6.85 1.85
CA LYS A 79 16.08 -6.35 0.51
C LYS A 79 15.18 -5.18 0.12
N GLY A 80 15.77 -4.14 -0.47
CA GLY A 80 15.06 -2.92 -0.87
C GLY A 80 14.90 -1.87 0.24
N ARG A 81 15.70 -1.94 1.31
CA ARG A 81 15.71 -0.98 2.44
C ARG A 81 14.43 -0.91 3.26
N LEU A 82 13.56 -1.90 3.12
CA LEU A 82 12.40 -2.05 3.98
C LEU A 82 12.88 -2.48 5.36
N ARG A 83 12.48 -1.72 6.37
CA ARG A 83 12.74 -2.07 7.77
C ARG A 83 11.59 -2.91 8.27
N TRP A 84 11.84 -3.80 9.20
CA TRP A 84 10.79 -4.59 9.83
C TRP A 84 10.99 -4.69 11.34
N ARG A 85 9.89 -4.87 12.03
CA ARG A 85 9.83 -5.13 13.47
C ARG A 85 8.91 -6.29 13.72
N ARG A 86 9.32 -7.20 14.59
CA ARG A 86 8.51 -8.29 15.10
C ARG A 86 8.40 -8.16 16.61
N GLN A 87 7.18 -8.22 17.11
CA GLN A 87 6.88 -8.27 18.53
C GLN A 87 6.19 -9.60 18.83
N VAL A 88 6.70 -10.32 19.83
CA VAL A 88 6.09 -11.55 20.33
C VAL A 88 5.75 -11.37 21.81
N THR A 89 4.47 -11.45 22.14
CA THR A 89 3.96 -11.31 23.51
C THR A 89 3.06 -12.48 23.89
N LEU A 90 2.87 -12.70 25.19
CA LEU A 90 1.83 -13.60 25.67
C LEU A 90 0.45 -12.99 25.33
N ALA A 91 -0.46 -13.83 24.85
CA ALA A 91 -1.84 -13.45 24.63
C ALA A 91 -2.69 -13.88 25.84
N GLU A 92 -3.35 -12.92 26.47
CA GLU A 92 -4.29 -13.16 27.56
C GLU A 92 -5.75 -13.18 27.05
N PRO A 93 -6.66 -13.90 27.73
CA PRO A 93 -6.43 -14.84 28.83
C PRO A 93 -6.25 -16.28 28.33
N VAL A 94 -5.37 -17.05 28.98
CA VAL A 94 -5.30 -18.51 28.86
C VAL A 94 -6.00 -19.10 30.10
N PRO A 95 -6.89 -20.11 29.96
CA PRO A 95 -7.54 -20.75 31.10
C PRO A 95 -6.54 -21.29 32.13
N GLU A 96 -6.86 -21.13 33.41
CA GLU A 96 -6.04 -21.65 34.51
C GLU A 96 -5.88 -23.17 34.41
N GLY A 97 -4.64 -23.67 34.52
CA GLY A 97 -4.30 -25.08 34.37
C GLY A 97 -4.13 -25.57 32.92
N ALA A 98 -4.31 -24.71 31.91
CA ALA A 98 -4.04 -25.07 30.53
C ALA A 98 -2.52 -25.24 30.29
N ARG A 99 -2.12 -26.37 29.68
CA ARG A 99 -0.71 -26.68 29.35
C ARG A 99 -0.28 -26.10 28.01
N VAL A 100 -0.74 -24.89 27.73
CA VAL A 100 -0.53 -24.21 26.46
C VAL A 100 -0.27 -22.74 26.70
N GLU A 101 0.56 -22.15 25.85
CA GLU A 101 0.80 -20.72 25.81
C GLU A 101 0.25 -20.17 24.50
N LEU A 102 -0.63 -19.17 24.60
CA LEU A 102 -0.99 -18.37 23.44
C LEU A 102 0.04 -17.25 23.31
N ARG A 103 0.69 -17.16 22.15
CA ARG A 103 1.59 -16.05 21.83
C ARG A 103 1.01 -15.24 20.69
N ARG A 104 0.90 -13.93 20.90
CA ARG A 104 0.59 -12.94 19.88
C ARG A 104 1.89 -12.57 19.17
N ILE A 105 1.89 -12.69 17.85
CA ILE A 105 3.01 -12.32 16.98
C ILE A 105 2.51 -11.20 16.09
N GLU A 106 3.15 -10.05 16.20
CA GLU A 106 2.90 -8.86 15.38
C GLU A 106 4.14 -8.57 14.55
N ILE A 107 3.95 -8.30 13.26
CA ILE A 107 5.01 -7.97 12.32
C ILE A 107 4.61 -6.70 11.58
N ASP A 108 5.41 -5.66 11.76
CA ASP A 108 5.30 -4.41 11.04
C ASP A 108 6.44 -4.29 10.03
N VAL A 109 6.09 -3.89 8.81
CA VAL A 109 7.05 -3.51 7.77
C VAL A 109 6.95 -2.01 7.58
N LEU A 110 8.07 -1.34 7.77
CA LEU A 110 8.19 0.11 7.75
C LEU A 110 8.88 0.57 6.47
N ALA A 111 8.49 1.78 6.04
CA ALA A 111 9.19 2.51 5.02
C ALA A 111 10.68 2.72 5.39
N PRO A 112 11.58 2.84 4.39
CA PRO A 112 12.97 3.23 4.66
C PRO A 112 13.01 4.58 5.40
N ALA A 113 14.00 4.75 6.26
CA ALA A 113 14.24 6.03 6.92
C ALA A 113 14.43 7.16 5.88
N PRO A 114 13.94 8.39 6.13
CA PRO A 114 13.34 8.85 7.39
C PRO A 114 11.81 8.69 7.50
N ASP A 115 11.14 8.14 6.48
CA ASP A 115 9.68 8.03 6.38
C ASP A 115 9.09 7.22 7.57
N ASP A 116 9.71 6.08 7.89
CA ASP A 116 9.40 5.16 9.01
C ASP A 116 7.90 4.83 9.22
N SER A 117 7.07 5.12 8.22
CA SER A 117 5.65 4.83 8.21
C SER A 117 5.40 3.34 8.03
N VAL A 118 4.40 2.81 8.72
CA VAL A 118 4.01 1.40 8.56
C VAL A 118 3.37 1.20 7.19
N LEU A 119 4.01 0.39 6.36
CA LEU A 119 3.52 0.05 5.01
C LEU A 119 2.61 -1.19 5.03
N ALA A 120 2.85 -2.09 5.97
CA ALA A 120 2.09 -3.31 6.18
C ALA A 120 2.24 -3.79 7.62
N SER A 121 1.16 -4.35 8.18
CA SER A 121 1.17 -5.02 9.48
C SER A 121 0.41 -6.32 9.40
N VAL A 122 0.93 -7.36 10.04
CA VAL A 122 0.29 -8.68 10.14
C VAL A 122 0.37 -9.14 11.59
N VAL A 123 -0.79 -9.54 12.13
CA VAL A 123 -0.91 -10.05 13.50
C VAL A 123 -1.51 -11.45 13.46
N THR A 124 -0.92 -12.37 14.21
CA THR A 124 -1.47 -13.71 14.42
C THR A 124 -1.36 -14.10 15.90
N ILE A 125 -2.24 -14.99 16.33
CA ILE A 125 -2.10 -15.71 17.59
C ILE A 125 -1.71 -17.13 17.25
N ARG A 126 -0.70 -17.68 17.94
CA ARG A 126 -0.29 -19.08 17.79
C ARG A 126 -0.27 -19.75 19.14
N LEU A 127 -0.70 -21.01 19.15
CA LEU A 127 -0.64 -21.90 20.29
C LEU A 127 0.73 -22.56 20.33
N TYR A 128 1.35 -22.55 21.50
CA TYR A 128 2.58 -23.28 21.78
C TYR A 128 2.33 -24.21 22.97
N ALA A 129 3.00 -25.36 22.99
CA ALA A 129 3.08 -26.16 24.21
C ALA A 129 3.85 -25.33 25.26
N SER A 130 3.35 -25.26 26.49
CA SER A 130 4.10 -24.64 27.58
C SER A 130 5.40 -25.42 27.77
N SER A 131 6.55 -24.76 27.63
CA SER A 131 7.83 -25.41 27.87
C SER A 131 7.93 -25.73 29.36
N TRP A 132 7.77 -27.01 29.72
CA TRP A 132 7.90 -27.51 31.08
C TRP A 132 9.31 -27.20 31.59
N GLN A 133 9.44 -26.35 32.61
CA GLN A 133 10.64 -26.32 33.46
C GLN A 133 10.47 -27.48 34.44
N GLU A 134 11.27 -28.54 34.30
CA GLU A 134 11.39 -29.54 35.35
C GLU A 134 11.86 -28.86 36.66
N PRO A 135 11.25 -29.19 37.80
CA PRO A 135 11.60 -28.65 39.11
C PRO A 135 12.98 -29.11 39.61
#